data_AF-A0A5C7Q291-F1
#
_entry.id   AF-A0A5C7Q291-F1
#
_cell.length_a   1.000
_cell.length_b   1.000
_cell.length_c   1.000
_cell.angle_alpha   90.00
_cell.angle_beta   90.00
_cell.angle_gamma   90.00
#
_symmetry.space_group_name_H-M   'P 1'
#
loop_
_entity.id
_entity.type
_entity.pdbx_description
1 polymer ?
#
loop_
_entity_poly.entity_id
_entity_poly.type
_entity_poly.pdbx_seq_one_letter_code
_entity_poly.pdbx_strand_id
1 'polypeptide(L)'
;MLNAATPTGHPSLAASNTQDAGETAETMLWITEHEWLYELLRSERNVSPRFRMPDLISACVSQMFAKGDASHRLFGFLGSELILREPTTLRRREAMWRPQYVQLQALQLSAANRYPNPQFQLDQLTTGCIALARMDDPTGACTLRHARINIARRSAAAMPMVSS
;
A
#
# COMPACT_ATOMS: atom_id res chain seq x y z
N MET A 1 -35.89 8.56 -50.42
CA MET A 1 -34.56 8.05 -50.02
C MET A 1 -33.82 9.17 -49.31
N LEU A 2 -33.54 9.03 -48.02
CA LEU A 2 -32.66 9.92 -47.24
C LEU A 2 -31.98 9.07 -46.16
N ASN A 3 -30.66 9.16 -46.13
CA ASN A 3 -29.73 8.22 -45.50
C ASN A 3 -29.73 8.25 -43.96
N ALA A 4 -29.38 7.07 -43.42
CA ALA A 4 -29.14 6.80 -42.02
C ALA A 4 -27.97 7.60 -41.45
N ALA A 5 -28.13 8.09 -40.21
CA ALA A 5 -27.03 8.54 -39.36
C ALA A 5 -26.80 7.46 -38.28
N THR A 6 -25.68 6.74 -38.41
CA THR A 6 -25.15 5.83 -37.40
C THR A 6 -24.50 6.64 -36.28
N PRO A 7 -24.89 6.48 -35.00
CA PRO A 7 -24.10 7.01 -33.90
C PRO A 7 -22.90 6.09 -33.67
N THR A 8 -21.71 6.63 -33.92
CA THR A 8 -20.43 5.99 -33.62
C THR A 8 -20.32 5.81 -32.11
N GLY A 9 -20.57 4.60 -31.62
CA GLY A 9 -20.29 4.22 -30.25
C GLY A 9 -18.79 4.25 -30.03
N HIS A 10 -18.31 5.21 -29.24
CA HIS A 10 -16.95 5.17 -28.70
C HIS A 10 -16.84 3.94 -27.77
N PRO A 11 -15.92 2.99 -28.00
CA PRO A 11 -15.66 1.97 -27.00
C PRO A 11 -15.04 2.65 -25.78
N SER A 12 -15.84 2.67 -24.71
CA SER A 12 -15.43 3.03 -23.36
C SER A 12 -14.19 2.23 -22.98
N LEU A 13 -13.08 2.92 -22.70
CA LEU A 13 -11.92 2.36 -21.98
C LEU A 13 -12.34 2.04 -20.54
N ALA A 14 -13.14 0.99 -20.37
CA ALA A 14 -13.57 0.45 -19.09
C ALA A 14 -13.24 -1.04 -19.01
N ALA A 15 -12.02 -1.41 -19.41
CA ALA A 15 -11.53 -2.78 -19.35
C ALA A 15 -10.07 -2.82 -18.89
N SER A 16 -9.82 -2.37 -17.66
CA SER A 16 -8.58 -2.71 -16.93
C SER A 16 -8.77 -2.95 -15.42
N ASN A 17 -9.99 -2.77 -14.89
CA ASN A 17 -10.23 -2.87 -13.44
C ASN A 17 -10.52 -4.29 -12.91
N THR A 18 -10.79 -5.26 -13.77
CA THR A 18 -11.25 -6.60 -13.34
C THR A 18 -10.11 -7.61 -13.11
N GLN A 19 -8.91 -7.35 -13.62
CA GLN A 19 -7.76 -8.27 -13.45
C GLN A 19 -6.94 -7.98 -12.19
N ASP A 20 -6.89 -6.73 -11.71
CA ASP A 20 -6.14 -6.29 -10.51
C ASP A 20 -6.82 -6.71 -9.18
N ALA A 21 -8.10 -7.14 -9.21
CA ALA A 21 -8.89 -7.43 -8.01
C ALA A 21 -8.44 -8.69 -7.25
N GLY A 22 -7.78 -9.65 -7.93
CA GLY A 22 -7.19 -10.81 -7.27
C GLY A 22 -5.80 -10.53 -6.67
N GLU A 23 -5.10 -9.54 -7.21
CA GLU A 23 -3.70 -9.23 -6.86
C GLU A 23 -3.57 -8.16 -5.78
N THR A 24 -4.64 -7.38 -5.58
CA THR A 24 -4.73 -6.34 -4.56
C THR A 24 -5.84 -6.63 -3.56
N ALA A 25 -5.68 -6.12 -2.34
CA ALA A 25 -6.65 -6.19 -1.26
C ALA A 25 -6.92 -4.77 -0.75
N GLU A 26 -8.13 -4.55 -0.27
CA GLU A 26 -8.53 -3.26 0.25
C GLU A 26 -7.92 -2.99 1.62
N THR A 27 -7.60 -1.72 1.85
CA THR A 27 -7.12 -1.23 3.15
C THR A 27 -7.69 0.16 3.41
N MET A 28 -7.60 0.58 4.66
CA MET A 28 -7.98 1.93 5.09
C MET A 28 -6.75 2.62 5.67
N LEU A 29 -6.59 3.89 5.33
CA LEU A 29 -5.50 4.74 5.76
C LEU A 29 -6.04 6.00 6.41
N TRP A 30 -5.38 6.51 7.43
CA TRP A 30 -5.72 7.84 7.93
C TRP A 30 -5.26 8.93 6.96
N ILE A 31 -5.99 10.04 6.96
CA ILE A 31 -5.83 11.08 5.95
C ILE A 31 -4.43 11.69 5.95
N THR A 32 -3.80 11.86 7.11
CA THR A 32 -2.44 12.43 7.23
C THR A 32 -1.38 11.57 6.53
N GLU A 33 -1.45 10.25 6.70
CA GLU A 33 -0.54 9.31 6.02
C GLU A 33 -0.86 9.22 4.52
N HIS A 34 -2.15 9.31 4.17
CA HIS A 34 -2.59 9.34 2.78
C HIS A 34 -2.04 10.57 2.04
N GLU A 35 -2.12 11.75 2.64
CA GLU A 35 -1.63 13.01 2.08
C GLU A 35 -0.13 12.95 1.79
N TRP A 36 0.67 12.44 2.73
CA TRP A 36 2.10 12.26 2.51
C TRP A 36 2.39 11.30 1.34
N LEU A 37 1.69 10.17 1.25
CA LEU A 37 1.83 9.27 0.11
C LEU A 37 1.40 9.93 -1.21
N TYR A 38 0.36 10.76 -1.17
CA TYR A 38 -0.12 11.48 -2.34
C TYR A 38 0.87 12.55 -2.80
N GLU A 39 1.52 13.26 -1.88
CA GLU A 39 2.64 14.17 -2.17
C GLU A 39 3.82 13.42 -2.80
N LEU A 40 4.20 12.28 -2.22
CA LEU A 40 5.27 11.43 -2.76
C LEU A 40 4.94 10.92 -4.16
N LEU A 41 3.69 10.49 -4.38
CA LEU A 41 3.16 10.05 -5.67
C LEU A 41 3.32 11.14 -6.75
N ARG A 42 3.08 12.40 -6.39
CA ARG A 42 3.17 13.57 -7.29
C ARG A 42 4.57 14.18 -7.38
N SER A 43 5.50 13.74 -6.54
CA SER A 43 6.84 14.30 -6.49
C SER A 43 7.63 14.02 -7.78
N GLU A 44 8.57 14.90 -8.10
CA GLU A 44 9.51 14.71 -9.21
C GLU A 44 10.45 13.51 -8.99
N ARG A 45 10.49 12.93 -7.79
CA ARG A 45 11.28 11.74 -7.48
C ARG A 45 10.60 10.44 -7.91
N ASN A 46 9.27 10.46 -8.10
CA ASN A 46 8.52 9.34 -8.65
C ASN A 46 8.73 9.27 -10.18
N VAL A 47 9.93 8.89 -10.57
CA VAL A 47 10.39 8.73 -11.96
C VAL A 47 10.40 7.27 -12.38
N SER A 48 10.39 7.06 -13.70
CA SER A 48 10.25 5.77 -14.38
C SER A 48 10.90 4.57 -13.66
N PRO A 49 10.14 3.49 -13.39
CA PRO A 49 8.69 3.37 -13.57
C PRO A 49 7.93 4.28 -12.60
N ARG A 50 6.86 4.93 -13.08
CA ARG A 50 5.97 5.71 -12.20
C ARG A 50 5.13 4.76 -11.35
N PHE A 51 5.23 4.91 -10.03
CA PHE A 51 4.48 4.10 -9.06
C PHE A 51 3.05 4.60 -8.88
N ARG A 52 2.15 3.68 -8.56
CA ARG A 52 0.76 3.95 -8.17
C ARG A 52 0.61 3.89 -6.64
N MET A 53 -0.52 4.34 -6.10
CA MET A 53 -0.79 4.31 -4.67
C MET A 53 -0.59 2.91 -4.03
N PRO A 54 -1.08 1.80 -4.62
CA PRO A 54 -0.84 0.46 -4.06
C PRO A 54 0.64 0.08 -3.98
N ASP A 55 1.46 0.55 -4.93
CA ASP A 55 2.90 0.30 -4.92
C ASP A 55 3.58 1.00 -3.74
N LEU A 56 3.20 2.25 -3.47
CA LEU A 56 3.78 3.04 -2.37
C LEU A 56 3.34 2.51 -0.99
N ILE A 57 2.06 2.16 -0.84
CA ILE A 57 1.54 1.54 0.39
C ILE A 57 2.29 0.23 0.67
N SER A 58 2.33 -0.66 -0.31
CA SER A 58 3.05 -1.94 -0.19
C SER A 58 4.56 -1.76 0.02
N ALA A 59 5.15 -0.71 -0.54
CA ALA A 59 6.56 -0.40 -0.30
C ALA A 59 6.83 0.01 1.15
N CYS A 60 5.96 0.82 1.77
CA CYS A 60 6.08 1.17 3.18
C CYS A 60 6.02 -0.08 4.08
N VAL A 61 5.09 -0.99 3.80
CA VAL A 61 5.01 -2.28 4.50
C VAL A 61 6.30 -3.08 4.30
N SER A 62 6.76 -3.21 3.06
CA SER A 62 7.98 -3.98 2.75
C SER A 62 9.23 -3.39 3.40
N GLN A 63 9.34 -2.06 3.46
CA GLN A 63 10.39 -1.33 4.16
C GLN A 63 10.38 -1.65 5.66
N MET A 64 9.20 -1.72 6.27
CA MET A 64 9.06 -2.05 7.68
C MET A 64 9.59 -3.46 7.98
N PHE A 65 9.17 -4.46 7.19
CA PHE A 65 9.59 -5.85 7.39
C PHE A 65 11.05 -6.12 7.00
N ALA A 66 11.67 -5.28 6.15
CA ALA A 66 13.06 -5.47 5.74
C ALA A 66 14.09 -5.21 6.84
N LYS A 67 13.74 -4.40 7.85
CA LYS A 67 14.65 -3.99 8.94
C LYS A 67 14.67 -4.94 10.15
N GLY A 68 13.90 -6.04 10.14
CA GLY A 68 13.74 -6.94 11.30
C GLY A 68 12.88 -6.33 12.42
N ASP A 69 12.42 -7.13 13.38
CA ASP A 69 11.64 -6.66 14.55
C ASP A 69 10.45 -5.73 14.23
N ALA A 70 9.76 -6.00 13.12
CA ALA A 70 8.63 -5.19 12.67
C ALA A 70 7.55 -5.05 13.75
N SER A 71 7.25 -6.12 14.49
CA SER A 71 6.25 -6.11 15.57
C SER A 71 6.60 -5.11 16.66
N HIS A 72 7.84 -5.15 17.16
CA HIS A 72 8.27 -4.28 18.27
C HIS A 72 8.22 -2.80 17.86
N ARG A 73 8.75 -2.47 16.68
CA ARG A 73 8.78 -1.08 16.18
C ARG A 73 7.38 -0.57 15.88
N LEU A 74 6.56 -1.36 15.18
CA LEU A 74 5.21 -0.95 14.82
C LEU A 74 4.30 -0.83 16.05
N PHE A 75 4.32 -1.81 16.96
CA PHE A 75 3.46 -1.75 18.15
C PHE A 75 3.93 -0.71 19.17
N GLY A 76 5.24 -0.47 19.30
CA GLY A 76 5.76 0.63 20.11
C GLY A 76 5.31 2.00 19.59
N PHE A 77 5.38 2.20 18.27
CA PHE A 77 4.85 3.40 17.62
C PHE A 77 3.33 3.52 17.82
N LEU A 78 2.56 2.48 17.53
CA LEU A 78 1.11 2.53 17.68
C LEU A 78 0.69 2.72 19.15
N GLY A 79 1.38 2.12 20.11
CA GLY A 79 1.08 2.32 21.54
C GLY A 79 1.28 3.77 22.02
N SER A 80 2.19 4.52 21.40
CA SER A 80 2.52 5.89 21.79
C SER A 80 1.80 6.96 20.97
N GLU A 81 1.64 6.74 19.66
CA GLU A 81 1.11 7.74 18.73
C GLU A 81 -0.37 7.53 18.40
N LEU A 82 -0.89 6.31 18.53
CA LEU A 82 -2.31 6.04 18.26
C LEU A 82 -3.22 6.65 19.35
N ILE A 83 -2.75 6.69 20.59
CA ILE A 83 -3.50 7.30 21.70
C ILE A 83 -3.64 8.82 21.57
N LEU A 84 -2.71 9.45 20.84
CA LEU A 84 -2.70 10.90 20.63
C LEU A 84 -3.64 11.35 19.51
N ARG A 85 -4.19 10.42 18.72
CA ARG A 85 -4.97 10.76 17.53
C ARG A 85 -6.45 10.81 17.84
N GLU A 86 -7.13 11.78 17.23
CA GLU A 86 -8.55 11.98 17.44
C GLU A 86 -9.36 10.78 16.93
N PRO A 87 -10.31 10.24 17.72
CA PRO A 87 -11.15 9.10 17.30
C PRO A 87 -11.92 9.34 16.00
N THR A 88 -12.20 10.61 15.67
CA THR A 88 -12.94 11.07 14.49
C THR A 88 -12.06 11.30 13.27
N THR A 89 -10.76 10.99 13.34
CA THR A 89 -9.83 11.17 12.23
C THR A 89 -10.32 10.42 10.99
N LEU A 90 -10.47 11.16 9.89
CA LEU A 90 -10.97 10.64 8.62
C LEU A 90 -10.05 9.54 8.08
N ARG A 91 -10.68 8.48 7.56
CA ARG A 91 -9.99 7.37 6.89
C ARG A 91 -10.37 7.30 5.42
N ARG A 92 -9.39 7.02 4.57
CA ARG A 92 -9.55 6.85 3.13
C ARG A 92 -9.32 5.40 2.74
N ARG A 93 -10.21 4.89 1.88
CA ARG A 93 -10.09 3.55 1.30
C ARG A 93 -9.08 3.57 0.16
N GLU A 94 -8.16 2.62 0.19
CA GLU A 94 -7.13 2.41 -0.81
C GLU A 94 -6.93 0.92 -1.08
N ALA A 95 -6.13 0.60 -2.09
CA ALA A 95 -5.72 -0.77 -2.39
C ALA A 95 -4.25 -1.01 -2.04
N MET A 96 -3.93 -2.25 -1.67
CA MET A 96 -2.58 -2.72 -1.35
C MET A 96 -2.33 -4.04 -2.04
N TRP A 97 -1.11 -4.31 -2.48
CA TRP A 97 -0.77 -5.63 -3.01
C TRP A 97 -0.98 -6.74 -1.98
N ARG A 98 -1.56 -7.87 -2.44
CA ARG A 98 -1.96 -9.01 -1.60
C ARG A 98 -0.83 -9.58 -0.74
N PRO A 99 0.43 -9.72 -1.22
CA PRO A 99 1.51 -10.23 -0.37
C PRO A 99 1.74 -9.36 0.87
N GLN A 100 1.72 -8.04 0.71
CA GLN A 100 1.90 -7.10 1.83
C GLN A 100 0.69 -7.07 2.76
N TYR A 101 -0.52 -7.21 2.21
CA TYR A 101 -1.72 -7.37 3.03
C TYR A 101 -1.60 -8.61 3.93
N VAL A 102 -1.17 -9.75 3.37
CA VAL A 102 -0.99 -11.01 4.13
C VAL A 102 0.09 -10.86 5.19
N GLN A 103 1.18 -10.12 4.93
CA GLN A 103 2.19 -9.82 5.96
C GLN A 103 1.61 -9.06 7.15
N LEU A 104 0.79 -8.03 6.90
CA LEU A 104 0.12 -7.31 7.97
C LEU A 104 -0.94 -8.16 8.67
N GLN A 105 -1.65 -9.02 7.95
CA GLN A 105 -2.63 -9.93 8.54
C GLN A 105 -1.95 -10.95 9.46
N ALA A 106 -0.82 -11.51 9.06
CA ALA A 106 -0.03 -12.39 9.91
C ALA A 106 0.44 -11.68 11.18
N LEU A 107 0.85 -10.41 11.06
CA LEU A 107 1.23 -9.58 12.20
C LEU A 107 0.04 -9.29 13.12
N GLN A 108 -1.14 -8.99 12.57
CA GLN A 108 -2.38 -8.76 13.31
C GLN A 108 -2.79 -10.00 14.13
N LEU A 109 -2.58 -11.20 13.59
CA LEU A 109 -2.94 -12.47 14.24
C LEU A 109 -1.88 -12.97 15.23
N SER A 110 -0.70 -12.34 15.27
CA SER A 110 0.43 -12.76 16.10
C SER A 110 0.14 -12.65 17.60
N ALA A 111 0.88 -13.40 18.41
CA ALA A 111 0.77 -13.34 19.87
C ALA A 111 1.08 -11.95 20.44
N ALA A 112 1.91 -11.18 19.74
CA ALA A 112 2.27 -9.81 20.15
C ALA A 112 1.12 -8.80 19.96
N ASN A 113 0.08 -9.14 19.18
CA ASN A 113 -1.15 -8.35 19.01
C ASN A 113 -2.35 -9.00 19.74
N ARG A 114 -2.09 -9.73 20.83
CA ARG A 114 -3.09 -10.43 21.64
C ARG A 114 -2.90 -10.10 23.12
N TYR A 115 -4.00 -10.15 23.88
CA TYR A 115 -4.01 -10.00 25.33
C TYR A 115 -2.83 -10.76 25.99
N PRO A 116 -2.05 -10.11 26.88
CA PRO A 116 -2.31 -8.81 27.53
C PRO A 116 -1.95 -7.56 26.69
N ASN A 117 -1.44 -7.72 25.47
CA ASN A 117 -1.06 -6.61 24.60
C ASN A 117 -2.28 -5.93 23.96
N PRO A 118 -2.19 -4.63 23.61
CA PRO A 118 -3.21 -3.95 22.82
C PRO A 118 -3.42 -4.65 21.47
N GLN A 119 -4.67 -4.64 21.00
CA GLN A 119 -5.07 -5.26 19.75
C GLN A 119 -5.26 -4.20 18.67
N PHE A 120 -4.30 -4.11 17.76
CA PHE A 120 -4.35 -3.19 16.63
C PHE A 120 -5.06 -3.81 15.43
N GLN A 121 -5.84 -2.99 14.74
CA GLN A 121 -6.56 -3.33 13.52
C GLN A 121 -5.68 -3.15 12.27
N LEU A 122 -6.02 -3.81 11.15
CA LEU A 122 -5.22 -3.76 9.92
C LEU A 122 -5.00 -2.35 9.37
N ASP A 123 -5.99 -1.48 9.50
CA ASP A 123 -5.90 -0.08 9.07
C ASP A 123 -4.90 0.70 9.93
N GLN A 124 -4.88 0.46 11.23
CA GLN A 124 -3.88 1.02 12.16
C GLN A 124 -2.48 0.49 11.85
N LEU A 125 -2.34 -0.81 11.57
CA LEU A 125 -1.06 -1.40 11.17
C LEU A 125 -0.54 -0.79 9.87
N THR A 126 -1.41 -0.69 8.86
CA THR A 126 -1.04 -0.11 7.56
C THR A 126 -0.63 1.36 7.71
N THR A 127 -1.42 2.14 8.44
CA THR A 127 -1.15 3.55 8.75
C THR A 127 0.17 3.70 9.52
N GLY A 128 0.42 2.86 10.53
CA GLY A 128 1.67 2.89 11.29
C GLY A 128 2.90 2.54 10.45
N CYS A 129 2.80 1.62 9.49
CA CYS A 129 3.90 1.36 8.55
C CYS A 129 4.25 2.59 7.70
N ILE A 130 3.25 3.37 7.27
CA ILE A 130 3.45 4.58 6.47
C ILE A 130 4.02 5.71 7.33
N ALA A 131 3.46 5.91 8.52
CA ALA A 131 3.95 6.91 9.47
C ALA A 131 5.42 6.66 9.82
N LEU A 132 5.78 5.42 10.14
CA LEU A 132 7.17 5.05 10.41
C LEU A 132 8.06 5.20 9.17
N ALA A 133 7.58 4.85 7.98
CA ALA A 133 8.35 5.07 6.75
C ALA A 133 8.65 6.56 6.51
N ARG A 134 7.66 7.44 6.76
CA ARG A 134 7.81 8.90 6.72
C ARG A 134 8.77 9.41 7.79
N MET A 135 8.70 8.89 9.01
CA MET A 135 9.59 9.30 10.10
C MET A 135 11.05 8.90 9.82
N ASP A 136 11.25 7.69 9.31
CA ASP A 136 12.57 7.16 8.95
C ASP A 136 13.19 7.91 7.77
N ASP A 137 12.39 8.26 6.76
CA ASP A 137 12.81 8.98 5.57
C ASP A 137 11.68 9.89 5.06
N PRO A 138 11.65 11.17 5.50
CA PRO A 138 10.63 12.13 5.07
C PRO A 138 10.61 12.38 3.56
N THR A 139 11.74 12.11 2.87
CA THR A 139 11.85 12.34 1.42
C THR A 139 11.16 11.25 0.59
N GLY A 140 10.86 10.09 1.20
CA GLY A 140 10.26 8.93 0.55
C GLY A 140 11.18 8.17 -0.41
N ALA A 141 12.49 8.45 -0.42
CA ALA A 141 13.45 7.79 -1.30
C ALA A 141 13.55 6.27 -1.00
N CYS A 142 13.54 5.90 0.29
CA CYS A 142 13.51 4.50 0.74
C CYS A 142 12.24 3.80 0.26
N THR A 143 11.09 4.45 0.39
CA THR A 143 9.80 3.92 -0.08
C THR A 143 9.83 3.68 -1.59
N LEU A 144 10.29 4.65 -2.38
CA LEU A 144 10.43 4.48 -3.83
C LEU A 144 11.40 3.35 -4.21
N ARG A 145 12.49 3.16 -3.45
CA ARG A 145 13.41 2.03 -3.64
C ARG A 145 12.73 0.70 -3.36
N HIS A 146 11.98 0.58 -2.27
CA HIS A 146 11.21 -0.63 -1.97
C HIS A 146 10.13 -0.90 -3.02
N ALA A 147 9.49 0.14 -3.56
CA ALA A 147 8.54 0.00 -4.66
C ALA A 147 9.20 -0.61 -5.92
N ARG A 148 10.41 -0.16 -6.28
CA ARG A 148 11.21 -0.76 -7.38
C ARG A 148 11.49 -2.24 -7.15
N ILE A 149 11.95 -2.60 -5.94
CA ILE A 149 12.24 -3.99 -5.56
C ILE A 149 10.98 -4.85 -5.65
N ASN A 150 9.85 -4.34 -5.18
CA ASN A 150 8.58 -5.05 -5.20
C ASN A 150 8.08 -5.31 -6.63
N ILE A 151 8.12 -4.29 -7.51
CA ILE A 151 7.80 -4.48 -8.93
C ILE A 151 8.71 -5.53 -9.56
N ALA A 152 10.03 -5.41 -9.38
CA ALA A 152 10.98 -6.36 -9.97
C ALA A 152 10.71 -7.81 -9.54
N ARG A 153 10.40 -8.02 -8.24
CA ARG A 153 10.04 -9.35 -7.71
C ARG A 153 8.74 -9.88 -8.32
N ARG A 154 7.72 -9.04 -8.47
CA ARG A 154 6.45 -9.45 -9.11
C ARG A 154 6.65 -9.80 -10.58
N SER A 155 7.40 -8.98 -11.32
CA SER A 155 7.72 -9.26 -12.72
C SER A 155 8.51 -10.56 -12.88
N ALA A 156 9.48 -10.84 -12.00
CA ALA A 156 10.22 -12.09 -12.01
C ALA A 156 9.33 -13.30 -11.71
N ALA A 157 8.38 -13.18 -10.77
CA ALA A 157 7.45 -14.25 -10.45
C ALA A 157 6.41 -14.51 -11.55
N ALA A 158 6.07 -13.48 -12.33
CA ALA A 158 5.12 -13.57 -13.45
C ALA A 158 5.73 -14.15 -14.74
N MET A 159 7.07 -14.27 -14.82
CA MET A 159 7.76 -14.83 -15.97
C MET A 159 7.99 -16.34 -15.73
N PRO A 160 7.16 -17.25 -16.29
CA PRO A 160 7.38 -18.67 -16.11
C PRO A 160 8.73 -19.03 -16.73
N MET A 161 9.57 -19.76 -16.00
CA MET A 161 10.81 -20.30 -16.55
C MET A 161 10.42 -21.25 -17.70
N VAL A 162 10.63 -20.79 -18.93
CA VAL A 162 10.59 -21.66 -20.11
C VAL A 162 11.86 -22.50 -20.04
N SER A 163 11.79 -23.65 -19.37
CA SER A 163 12.84 -24.67 -19.44
C SER A 163 12.92 -25.16 -20.90
N SER A 164 14.09 -24.96 -21.51
CA SER A 164 14.47 -25.55 -22.80
C SER A 164 14.91 -27.00 -22.63
#